data_AF-A0A150SWJ0-F1
#
_entry.id   AF-A0A150SWJ0-F1
#
_cell.length_a   1.000
_cell.length_b   1.000
_cell.length_c   1.000
_cell.angle_alpha   90.00
_cell.angle_beta   90.00
_cell.angle_gamma   90.00
#
_symmetry.space_group_name_H-M   'P 1'
#
loop_
_entity.id
_entity.type
_entity.pdbx_description
1 polymer ?
#
loop_
_entity_poly.entity_id
_entity_poly.type
_entity_poly.pdbx_seq_one_letter_code
_entity_poly.pdbx_strand_id
1 'polypeptide(L)'
;MQPRLGDLALHIARVSLCASGVGLAARIESATLAAALEGALFFASFALMHDVAHGALRLPRKANELALTLSAALMLMSGHALRLMHLRHHARPLAPDDAEGAPARLPLPRALLGAPLSALALRVEAFRAAGPSGRCCQLAETALNLASLALLLASRRPALLAVAATATCLQLTMAVWAAHVPHNAPAWMLAAARRLAFTRSPIALSLGYHERHHRIPNLPCSRLALPSPDRA
;
A
#
# COMPACT_ATOMS: atom_id res chain seq x y z
N MET A 1 23.35 -8.00 6.11
CA MET A 1 22.13 -8.61 6.69
C MET A 1 21.56 -9.61 5.69
N GLN A 2 21.22 -10.82 6.13
CA GLN A 2 20.66 -11.83 5.21
C GLN A 2 19.20 -11.47 4.85
N PRO A 3 18.81 -11.58 3.55
CA PRO A 3 17.44 -11.39 3.10
C PRO A 3 16.46 -12.34 3.79
N ARG A 4 15.23 -11.86 4.06
CA ARG A 4 14.13 -12.70 4.56
C ARG A 4 13.43 -13.40 3.39
N LEU A 5 14.09 -14.42 2.83
CA LEU A 5 13.65 -15.09 1.60
C LEU A 5 12.24 -15.69 1.69
N GLY A 6 11.85 -16.25 2.84
CA GLY A 6 10.50 -16.80 3.03
C GLY A 6 9.39 -15.74 2.97
N ASP A 7 9.61 -14.55 3.54
CA ASP A 7 8.66 -13.45 3.47
C ASP A 7 8.59 -12.86 2.06
N LEU A 8 9.74 -12.74 1.40
CA LEU A 8 9.81 -12.32 -0.01
C LEU A 8 9.04 -13.29 -0.92
N ALA A 9 9.26 -14.60 -0.76
CA ALA A 9 8.58 -15.63 -1.55
C ALA A 9 7.06 -15.57 -1.36
N LEU A 10 6.57 -15.33 -0.13
CA LEU A 10 5.15 -15.15 0.14
C LEU A 10 4.56 -13.93 -0.59
N HIS A 11 5.27 -12.80 -0.59
CA HIS A 11 4.84 -11.61 -1.35
C HIS A 11 4.83 -11.86 -2.85
N ILE A 12 5.89 -12.45 -3.39
CA ILE A 12 5.96 -12.81 -4.83
C ILE A 12 4.81 -13.73 -5.21
N ALA A 13 4.54 -14.77 -4.41
CA ALA A 13 3.44 -15.69 -4.68
C ALA A 13 2.07 -14.98 -4.69
N ARG A 14 1.80 -14.11 -3.72
CA ARG A 14 0.54 -13.36 -3.62
C ARG A 14 0.35 -12.40 -4.78
N VAL A 15 1.36 -11.58 -5.08
CA VAL A 15 1.30 -10.61 -6.18
C VAL A 15 1.14 -11.35 -7.50
N SER A 16 1.92 -12.41 -7.74
CA SER A 16 1.84 -13.19 -8.99
C SER A 16 0.49 -13.88 -9.15
N LEU A 17 -0.08 -14.43 -8.07
CA LEU A 17 -1.40 -15.07 -8.10
C LEU A 17 -2.50 -14.05 -8.44
N CYS A 18 -2.52 -12.90 -7.77
CA CYS A 18 -3.52 -11.87 -8.02
C CYS A 18 -3.37 -11.28 -9.44
N ALA A 19 -2.14 -11.00 -9.88
CA ALA A 19 -1.87 -10.49 -11.22
C ALA A 19 -2.28 -11.48 -12.32
N SER A 20 -2.01 -12.77 -12.13
CA SER A 20 -2.47 -13.82 -13.06
C SER A 20 -4.00 -13.89 -13.10
N GLY A 21 -4.64 -13.73 -11.95
CA GLY A 21 -6.10 -13.64 -11.84
C GLY A 21 -6.68 -12.45 -12.58
N VAL A 22 -6.11 -11.24 -12.42
CA VAL A 22 -6.50 -10.04 -13.18
C VAL A 22 -6.36 -10.29 -14.69
N GLY A 23 -5.24 -10.91 -15.11
CA GLY A 23 -5.02 -11.27 -16.52
C GLY A 23 -6.06 -12.25 -17.07
N LEU A 24 -6.48 -13.25 -16.27
CA LEU A 24 -7.56 -14.16 -16.64
C LEU A 24 -8.90 -13.44 -16.74
N ALA A 25 -9.24 -12.61 -15.75
CA ALA A 25 -10.47 -11.82 -15.75
C ALA A 25 -10.57 -10.88 -16.95
N ALA A 26 -9.45 -10.25 -17.33
CA ALA A 26 -9.34 -9.44 -18.53
C ALA A 26 -9.53 -10.26 -19.81
N ARG A 27 -8.99 -11.48 -19.87
CA ARG A 27 -9.16 -12.37 -21.04
C ARG A 27 -10.60 -12.82 -21.25
N ILE A 28 -11.34 -13.07 -20.17
CA ILE A 28 -12.75 -13.46 -20.24
C ILE A 28 -13.71 -12.27 -20.20
N GLU A 29 -13.19 -11.03 -20.23
CA GLU A 29 -13.96 -9.78 -20.15
C GLU A 29 -14.91 -9.66 -18.93
N SER A 30 -14.56 -10.29 -17.81
CA SER A 30 -15.34 -10.17 -16.58
C SER A 30 -14.93 -8.94 -15.79
N ALA A 31 -15.67 -7.84 -15.94
CA ALA A 31 -15.44 -6.60 -15.19
C ALA A 31 -15.51 -6.79 -13.67
N THR A 32 -16.47 -7.57 -13.18
CA THR A 32 -16.61 -7.86 -11.75
C THR A 32 -15.42 -8.63 -11.20
N LEU A 33 -14.98 -9.69 -11.90
CA LEU A 33 -13.83 -10.46 -11.46
C LEU A 33 -12.53 -9.64 -11.55
N ALA A 34 -12.40 -8.81 -12.59
CA ALA A 34 -11.27 -7.92 -12.75
C ALA A 34 -11.19 -6.90 -11.61
N ALA A 35 -12.31 -6.27 -11.23
CA ALA A 35 -12.36 -5.34 -10.10
C ALA A 35 -12.00 -6.03 -8.77
N ALA A 36 -12.54 -7.22 -8.51
CA ALA A 36 -12.27 -7.95 -7.26
C ALA A 36 -10.81 -8.39 -7.16
N LEU A 37 -10.25 -8.93 -8.24
CA LEU A 37 -8.86 -9.38 -8.29
C LEU A 37 -7.87 -8.22 -8.32
N GLU A 38 -8.24 -7.08 -8.91
CA GLU A 38 -7.46 -5.85 -8.82
C GLU A 38 -7.40 -5.34 -7.38
N GLY A 39 -8.52 -5.37 -6.65
CA GLY A 39 -8.50 -5.04 -5.22
C GLY A 39 -7.57 -5.96 -4.43
N ALA A 40 -7.60 -7.27 -4.70
CA ALA A 40 -6.67 -8.21 -4.09
C ALA A 40 -5.20 -7.94 -4.46
N LEU A 41 -4.92 -7.66 -5.73
CA LEU A 41 -3.60 -7.30 -6.24
C LEU A 41 -3.08 -6.01 -5.58
N PHE A 42 -3.94 -4.99 -5.45
CA PHE A 42 -3.63 -3.73 -4.82
C PHE A 42 -3.18 -3.94 -3.38
N PHE A 43 -3.94 -4.68 -2.56
CA PHE A 43 -3.57 -4.93 -1.16
C PHE A 43 -2.37 -5.87 -1.00
N ALA A 44 -2.18 -6.83 -1.91
CA ALA A 44 -0.96 -7.65 -1.94
C ALA A 44 0.27 -6.79 -2.26
N SER A 45 0.15 -5.88 -3.22
CA SER A 45 1.20 -4.94 -3.63
C SER A 45 1.49 -3.92 -2.53
N PHE A 46 0.46 -3.40 -1.86
CA PHE A 46 0.60 -2.54 -0.69
C PHE A 46 1.42 -3.22 0.41
N ALA A 47 1.13 -4.49 0.72
CA ALA A 47 1.86 -5.24 1.73
C ALA A 47 3.36 -5.37 1.41
N LEU A 48 3.67 -5.68 0.14
CA LEU A 48 5.05 -5.76 -0.34
C LEU A 48 5.73 -4.38 -0.31
N MET A 49 5.07 -3.36 -0.85
CA MET A 49 5.57 -1.98 -0.87
C MET A 49 5.90 -1.49 0.53
N HIS A 50 4.99 -1.73 1.47
CA HIS A 50 5.12 -1.35 2.88
C HIS A 50 6.31 -2.04 3.56
N ASP A 51 6.46 -3.36 3.40
CA ASP A 51 7.61 -4.09 3.95
C ASP A 51 8.93 -3.63 3.32
N VAL A 52 8.94 -3.30 2.03
CA VAL A 52 10.12 -2.78 1.33
C VAL A 52 10.44 -1.33 1.74
N ALA A 53 9.43 -0.51 2.02
CA ALA A 53 9.59 0.86 2.49
C ALA A 53 10.34 0.91 3.83
N HIS A 54 10.06 -0.04 4.72
CA HIS A 54 10.75 -0.22 6.00
C HIS A 54 12.04 -1.05 5.94
N GLY A 55 12.40 -1.57 4.77
CA GLY A 55 13.51 -2.50 4.62
C GLY A 55 13.32 -3.82 5.40
N ALA A 56 12.07 -4.18 5.73
CA ALA A 56 11.73 -5.34 6.54
C ALA A 56 12.15 -6.66 5.87
N LEU A 57 12.25 -6.70 4.54
CA LEU A 57 12.71 -7.87 3.77
C LEU A 57 14.23 -8.01 3.71
N ARG A 58 14.99 -6.99 4.14
CA ARG A 58 16.46 -6.99 4.18
C ARG A 58 17.11 -7.25 2.82
N LEU A 59 16.50 -6.74 1.75
CA LEU A 59 17.01 -6.89 0.38
C LEU A 59 18.27 -6.02 0.16
N PRO A 60 19.17 -6.40 -0.77
CA PRO A 60 20.20 -5.49 -1.25
C PRO A 60 19.59 -4.20 -1.77
N ARG A 61 20.26 -3.05 -1.55
CA ARG A 61 19.73 -1.71 -1.86
C ARG A 61 19.05 -1.62 -3.23
N LYS A 62 19.72 -2.06 -4.30
CA LYS A 62 19.17 -2.00 -5.66
C LYS A 62 17.88 -2.82 -5.82
N ALA A 63 17.85 -4.04 -5.24
CA ALA A 63 16.67 -4.88 -5.26
C ALA A 63 15.52 -4.27 -4.43
N ASN A 64 15.83 -3.61 -3.31
CA ASN A 64 14.84 -2.91 -2.50
C ASN A 64 14.21 -1.73 -3.26
N GLU A 65 15.02 -0.87 -3.90
CA GLU A 65 14.50 0.25 -4.70
C GLU A 65 13.66 -0.22 -5.89
N LEU A 66 14.08 -1.30 -6.55
CA LEU A 66 13.30 -1.90 -7.65
C LEU A 66 11.97 -2.46 -7.15
N ALA A 67 11.99 -3.24 -6.07
CA ALA A 67 10.77 -3.79 -5.47
C ALA A 67 9.81 -2.68 -5.02
N LEU A 68 10.33 -1.58 -4.46
CA LEU A 68 9.54 -0.42 -4.05
C LEU A 68 8.82 0.20 -5.24
N THR A 69 9.56 0.42 -6.33
CA THR A 69 9.03 1.03 -7.56
C THR A 69 7.96 0.13 -8.19
N LEU A 70 8.25 -1.16 -8.36
CA LEU A 70 7.35 -2.10 -9.03
C LEU A 70 6.07 -2.36 -8.22
N SER A 71 6.19 -2.56 -6.91
CA SER A 71 5.01 -2.78 -6.05
C SER A 71 4.12 -1.55 -5.97
N ALA A 72 4.69 -0.34 -5.94
CA ALA A 72 3.90 0.89 -5.97
C ALA A 72 3.26 1.17 -7.34
N ALA A 73 3.93 0.80 -8.45
CA ALA A 73 3.38 0.96 -9.80
C ALA A 73 2.11 0.12 -10.01
N LEU A 74 2.05 -1.09 -9.43
CA LEU A 74 0.83 -1.92 -9.43
C LEU A 74 -0.35 -1.27 -8.68
N MET A 75 -0.09 -0.28 -7.84
CA MET A 75 -1.09 0.50 -7.11
C MET A 75 -1.36 1.86 -7.77
N LEU A 76 -0.75 2.14 -8.93
CA LEU A 76 -0.69 3.45 -9.57
C LEU A 76 -0.07 4.56 -8.69
N MET A 77 0.75 4.20 -7.71
CA MET A 77 1.35 5.12 -6.74
C MET A 77 2.86 5.32 -6.94
N SER A 78 3.41 6.40 -6.37
CA SER A 78 4.87 6.61 -6.33
C SER A 78 5.43 6.00 -5.06
N GLY A 79 6.23 4.94 -5.20
CA GLY A 79 6.83 4.22 -4.08
C GLY A 79 7.80 5.10 -3.29
N HIS A 80 8.57 5.94 -3.98
CA HIS A 80 9.49 6.86 -3.31
C HIS A 80 8.79 7.95 -2.51
N ALA A 81 7.66 8.47 -3.01
CA ALA A 81 6.86 9.43 -2.27
C ALA A 81 6.19 8.80 -1.05
N LEU A 82 5.57 7.63 -1.25
CA LEU A 82 4.93 6.88 -0.17
C LEU A 82 5.93 6.54 0.93
N ARG A 83 7.10 5.97 0.59
CA ARG A 83 8.14 5.67 1.58
C ARG A 83 8.55 6.91 2.38
N LEU A 84 8.75 8.05 1.71
CA LEU A 84 9.18 9.27 2.39
C LEU A 84 8.13 9.75 3.41
N MET A 85 6.86 9.81 3.00
CA MET A 85 5.78 10.27 3.89
C MET A 85 5.49 9.26 5.00
N HIS A 86 5.53 7.97 4.67
CA HIS A 86 5.28 6.89 5.62
C HIS A 86 6.35 6.82 6.70
N LEU A 87 7.63 6.94 6.35
CA LEU A 87 8.69 6.99 7.36
C LEU A 87 8.62 8.24 8.23
N ARG A 88 8.13 9.38 7.70
CA ARG A 88 7.85 10.58 8.50
C ARG A 88 6.71 10.36 9.48
N HIS A 89 5.64 9.71 9.03
CA HIS A 89 4.53 9.29 9.89
C HIS A 89 5.03 8.42 11.05
N HIS A 90 5.82 7.39 10.77
CA HIS A 90 6.38 6.52 11.80
C HIS A 90 7.34 7.24 12.77
N ALA A 91 8.05 8.26 12.32
CA ALA A 91 8.95 9.03 13.19
C ALA A 91 8.18 9.89 14.21
N ARG A 92 7.03 10.46 13.81
CA ARG A 92 6.19 11.31 14.67
C ARG A 92 4.69 11.12 14.34
N PRO A 93 4.09 9.99 14.71
CA PRO A 93 2.73 9.67 14.31
C PRO A 93 1.75 10.68 14.90
N LEU A 94 0.84 11.17 14.05
CA LEU A 94 -0.21 12.13 14.36
C LEU A 94 0.27 13.52 14.79
N ALA A 95 1.55 13.83 14.62
CA ALA A 95 2.08 15.18 14.84
C ALA A 95 1.38 16.22 13.94
N PRO A 96 1.41 17.51 14.28
CA PRO A 96 0.77 18.55 13.48
C PRO A 96 1.22 18.58 12.01
N ASP A 97 2.47 18.21 11.74
CA ASP A 97 3.09 18.15 10.42
C ASP A 97 3.08 16.74 9.79
N ASP A 98 2.41 15.77 10.42
CA ASP A 98 2.20 14.44 9.85
C ASP A 98 1.03 14.47 8.86
N ALA A 99 1.35 14.72 7.59
CA ALA A 99 0.38 14.77 6.52
C ALA A 99 -0.27 13.42 6.21
N GLU A 100 0.43 12.31 6.45
CA GLU A 100 -0.13 10.96 6.23
C GLU A 100 -1.15 10.61 7.31
N GLY A 101 -0.84 10.92 8.57
CA GLY A 101 -1.77 10.72 9.70
C GLY A 101 -2.85 11.79 9.82
N ALA A 102 -2.74 12.93 9.13
CA ALA A 102 -3.72 14.03 9.22
C ALA A 102 -5.20 13.62 9.05
N PRO A 103 -5.56 12.72 8.10
CA PRO A 103 -6.94 12.24 7.95
C PRO A 103 -7.49 11.52 9.19
N ALA A 104 -6.63 10.95 10.04
CA ALA A 104 -7.05 10.31 11.28
C ALA A 104 -7.60 11.28 12.33
N ARG A 105 -7.31 12.59 12.21
CA ARG A 105 -7.84 13.63 13.11
C ARG A 105 -9.20 14.16 12.67
N LEU A 106 -9.68 13.78 11.49
CA LEU A 106 -10.95 14.23 10.94
C LEU A 106 -12.06 13.21 11.25
N PRO A 107 -13.33 13.63 11.41
CA PRO A 107 -14.45 12.71 11.34
C PRO A 107 -14.47 11.95 10.00
N LEU A 108 -14.89 10.68 10.01
CA LEU A 108 -14.87 9.80 8.83
C LEU A 108 -15.46 10.44 7.55
N PRO A 109 -16.62 11.12 7.57
CA PRO A 109 -17.16 11.75 6.35
C PRO A 109 -16.23 12.81 5.77
N ARG A 110 -15.55 13.60 6.62
CA ARG A 110 -14.58 14.61 6.18
C ARG A 110 -13.30 13.96 5.65
N ALA A 111 -12.83 12.90 6.31
CA ALA A 111 -11.68 12.11 5.83
C ALA A 111 -11.97 11.51 4.45
N LEU A 112 -13.18 10.99 4.23
CA LEU A 112 -13.60 10.40 2.95
C LEU A 112 -13.70 11.44 1.83
N LEU A 113 -14.45 12.52 2.04
CA LEU A 113 -14.62 13.58 1.04
C LEU A 113 -13.29 14.28 0.73
N GLY A 114 -12.41 14.40 1.72
CA GLY A 114 -11.08 15.00 1.56
C GLY A 114 -10.01 14.02 1.06
N ALA A 115 -10.31 12.74 0.87
CA ALA A 115 -9.30 11.74 0.53
C ALA A 115 -8.56 12.00 -0.80
N PRO A 116 -9.25 12.38 -1.90
CA PRO A 116 -8.55 12.69 -3.16
C PRO A 116 -7.59 13.88 -3.03
N LEU A 117 -7.98 14.92 -2.29
CA LEU A 117 -7.12 16.07 -2.02
C LEU A 117 -5.95 15.69 -1.12
N SER A 118 -6.17 14.82 -0.14
CA SER A 118 -5.11 14.29 0.74
C SER A 118 -4.08 13.49 -0.05
N ALA A 119 -4.53 12.67 -1.01
CA ALA A 119 -3.65 11.92 -1.90
C ALA A 119 -2.76 12.86 -2.74
N LEU A 120 -3.32 13.94 -3.29
CA LEU A 120 -2.55 14.95 -4.01
C LEU A 120 -1.59 15.72 -3.09
N ALA A 121 -2.06 16.14 -1.92
CA ALA A 121 -1.25 16.87 -0.94
C ALA A 121 -0.01 16.06 -0.52
N LEU A 122 -0.18 14.78 -0.22
CA LEU A 122 0.92 13.86 0.10
C LEU A 122 1.96 13.79 -1.03
N ARG A 123 1.52 13.73 -2.29
CA ARG A 123 2.42 13.71 -3.45
C ARG A 123 3.21 15.01 -3.57
N VAL A 124 2.54 16.15 -3.43
CA VAL A 124 3.19 17.47 -3.49
C VAL A 124 4.18 17.65 -2.36
N GLU A 125 3.81 17.28 -1.14
CA GLU A 125 4.68 17.40 0.03
C GLU A 125 5.90 16.48 -0.08
N ALA A 126 5.70 15.22 -0.47
CA ALA A 126 6.79 14.28 -0.72
C ALA A 126 7.76 14.80 -1.77
N PHE A 127 7.26 15.45 -2.83
CA PHE A 127 8.09 16.01 -3.88
C PHE A 127 8.90 17.22 -3.39
N ARG A 128 8.26 18.12 -2.64
CA ARG A 128 8.93 19.29 -2.03
C ARG A 128 10.03 18.87 -1.07
N ALA A 129 9.75 17.86 -0.26
CA ALA A 129 10.66 17.28 0.73
C ALA A 129 11.82 16.47 0.15
N ALA A 130 11.65 15.89 -1.04
CA ALA A 130 12.67 15.04 -1.64
C ALA A 130 13.86 15.86 -2.18
N GLY A 131 15.06 15.29 -2.06
CA GLY A 131 16.25 15.77 -2.78
C GLY A 131 16.18 15.47 -4.29
N PRO A 132 17.16 15.94 -5.09
CA PRO A 132 17.13 15.85 -6.56
C PRO A 132 16.89 14.43 -7.10
N SER A 133 17.62 13.44 -6.57
CA SER A 133 17.44 12.03 -6.97
C SER A 133 16.05 11.50 -6.61
N GLY A 134 15.53 11.82 -5.42
CA GLY A 134 14.18 11.40 -5.01
C GLY A 134 13.09 12.03 -5.88
N ARG A 135 13.25 13.30 -6.26
CA ARG A 135 12.34 13.97 -7.21
C ARG A 135 12.37 13.30 -8.57
N CYS A 136 13.54 12.94 -9.09
CA CYS A 136 13.68 12.21 -10.35
C CYS A 136 12.94 10.85 -10.30
N CYS A 137 13.13 10.08 -9.22
CA CYS A 137 12.40 8.81 -9.05
C CYS A 137 10.89 9.04 -9.02
N GLN A 138 10.41 10.02 -8.24
CA GLN A 138 8.98 10.33 -8.14
C GLN A 138 8.38 10.77 -9.49
N LEU A 139 9.11 11.52 -10.31
CA LEU A 139 8.67 11.91 -11.65
C LEU A 139 8.60 10.70 -12.58
N ALA A 140 9.62 9.84 -12.59
CA ALA A 140 9.64 8.62 -13.38
C ALA A 140 8.48 7.67 -13.01
N GLU A 141 8.25 7.47 -11.71
CA GLU A 141 7.11 6.68 -11.21
C GLU A 141 5.76 7.31 -11.61
N THR A 142 5.64 8.65 -11.56
CA THR A 142 4.41 9.33 -12.01
C THR A 142 4.15 9.11 -13.48
N ALA A 143 5.18 9.27 -14.31
CA ALA A 143 5.08 9.05 -15.74
C ALA A 143 4.65 7.61 -16.05
N LEU A 144 5.24 6.62 -15.35
CA LEU A 144 4.85 5.22 -15.45
C LEU A 144 3.38 4.99 -15.07
N ASN A 145 2.91 5.59 -13.98
CA ASN A 145 1.54 5.42 -13.51
C ASN A 145 0.54 6.07 -14.47
N LEU A 146 0.84 7.28 -14.96
CA LEU A 146 0.01 7.97 -15.96
C LEU A 146 -0.04 7.21 -17.28
N ALA A 147 1.10 6.67 -17.75
CA ALA A 147 1.14 5.85 -18.95
C ALA A 147 0.33 4.55 -18.77
N SER A 148 0.48 3.87 -17.63
CA SER A 148 -0.28 2.65 -17.30
C SER A 148 -1.78 2.93 -17.26
N LEU A 149 -2.21 4.00 -16.57
CA LEU A 149 -3.61 4.40 -16.50
C LEU A 149 -4.16 4.78 -17.88
N ALA A 150 -3.40 5.56 -18.68
CA ALA A 150 -3.80 5.92 -20.03
C ALA A 150 -3.99 4.70 -20.93
N LEU A 151 -3.10 3.71 -20.85
CA LEU A 151 -3.23 2.45 -21.60
C LEU A 151 -4.47 1.65 -21.20
N LEU A 152 -4.76 1.55 -19.90
CA LEU A 152 -5.97 0.87 -19.40
C LEU A 152 -7.24 1.56 -19.91
N LEU A 153 -7.30 2.90 -19.84
CA LEU A 153 -8.43 3.69 -20.32
C LEU A 153 -8.59 3.63 -21.85
N ALA A 154 -7.48 3.71 -22.58
CA ALA A 154 -7.47 3.65 -24.05
C ALA A 154 -7.94 2.30 -24.58
N SER A 155 -7.79 1.22 -23.81
CA SER A 155 -8.24 -0.12 -24.22
C SER A 155 -9.74 -0.20 -24.48
N ARG A 156 -10.57 0.63 -23.81
CA ARG A 156 -12.05 0.61 -23.85
C ARG A 156 -12.68 -0.75 -23.47
N ARG A 157 -11.89 -1.70 -22.96
CA ARG A 157 -12.35 -3.04 -22.59
C ARG A 157 -12.96 -3.00 -21.18
N PRO A 158 -14.21 -3.46 -20.96
CA PRO A 158 -14.88 -3.36 -19.67
C PRO A 158 -14.04 -3.90 -18.50
N ALA A 159 -13.36 -5.03 -18.68
CA ALA A 159 -12.51 -5.59 -17.64
C ALA A 159 -11.30 -4.71 -17.29
N LEU A 160 -10.64 -4.11 -18.28
CA LEU A 160 -9.49 -3.23 -18.04
C LEU A 160 -9.90 -1.86 -17.49
N LEU A 161 -11.09 -1.37 -17.86
CA LEU A 161 -11.69 -0.18 -17.25
C LEU A 161 -12.03 -0.43 -15.78
N ALA A 162 -12.49 -1.64 -15.44
CA ALA A 162 -12.73 -2.03 -14.05
C ALA A 162 -11.43 -2.07 -13.22
N VAL A 163 -10.34 -2.58 -13.81
CA VAL A 163 -8.99 -2.50 -13.20
C VAL A 163 -8.60 -1.05 -12.93
N ALA A 164 -8.67 -0.19 -13.94
CA ALA A 164 -8.32 1.23 -13.79
C ALA A 164 -9.18 1.93 -12.72
N ALA A 165 -10.48 1.69 -12.72
CA ALA A 165 -11.42 2.28 -11.77
C ALA A 165 -11.13 1.81 -10.33
N THR A 166 -10.93 0.52 -10.11
CA THR A 166 -10.62 -0.03 -8.78
C THR A 166 -9.30 0.50 -8.25
N ALA A 167 -8.21 0.44 -9.04
CA ALA A 167 -6.90 0.93 -8.63
C ALA A 167 -6.93 2.42 -8.28
N THR A 168 -7.58 3.23 -9.13
CA THR A 168 -7.73 4.69 -8.91
C THR A 168 -8.58 4.98 -7.67
N CYS A 169 -9.68 4.25 -7.47
CA CYS A 169 -10.55 4.42 -6.31
C CYS A 169 -9.79 4.11 -5.00
N LEU A 170 -9.08 2.97 -4.95
CA LEU A 170 -8.29 2.59 -3.78
C LEU A 170 -7.15 3.57 -3.52
N GLN A 171 -6.47 4.05 -4.56
CA GLN A 171 -5.46 5.09 -4.45
C GLN A 171 -6.02 6.39 -3.86
N LEU A 172 -7.11 6.91 -4.44
CA LEU A 172 -7.70 8.19 -4.03
C LEU A 172 -8.33 8.13 -2.63
N THR A 173 -8.68 6.93 -2.16
CA THR A 173 -9.25 6.72 -0.82
C THR A 173 -8.23 6.23 0.21
N MET A 174 -6.92 6.20 -0.12
CA MET A 174 -5.86 5.73 0.79
C MET A 174 -5.85 6.45 2.14
N ALA A 175 -6.08 7.76 2.16
CA ALA A 175 -6.21 8.54 3.39
C ALA A 175 -7.24 7.95 4.37
N VAL A 176 -8.28 7.28 3.86
CA VAL A 176 -9.30 6.62 4.69
C VAL A 176 -8.82 5.27 5.19
N TRP A 177 -8.49 4.35 4.28
CA TRP A 177 -8.23 2.96 4.66
C TRP A 177 -6.83 2.73 5.23
N ALA A 178 -5.84 3.56 4.92
CA ALA A 178 -4.45 3.43 5.39
C ALA A 178 -4.13 4.30 6.61
N ALA A 179 -4.83 5.43 6.78
CA ALA A 179 -4.60 6.35 7.89
C ALA A 179 -5.79 6.47 8.83
N HIS A 180 -6.96 6.93 8.34
CA HIS A 180 -8.10 7.19 9.22
C HIS A 180 -8.58 5.92 9.96
N VAL A 181 -8.86 4.85 9.22
CA VAL A 181 -9.41 3.60 9.79
C VAL A 181 -8.41 2.94 10.75
N PRO A 182 -7.12 2.72 10.42
CA PRO A 182 -6.20 2.05 11.35
C PRO A 182 -5.97 2.80 12.67
N HIS A 183 -6.06 4.13 12.66
CA HIS A 183 -5.92 4.96 13.87
C HIS A 183 -7.22 5.17 14.66
N ASN A 184 -8.39 4.91 14.06
CA ASN A 184 -9.71 5.15 14.70
C ASN A 184 -10.60 3.89 14.74
N ALA A 185 -10.07 2.71 14.43
CA ALA A 185 -10.87 1.49 14.34
C ALA A 185 -11.52 1.15 15.70
N PRO A 186 -12.84 0.91 15.74
CA PRO A 186 -13.51 0.51 16.97
C PRO A 186 -13.04 -0.88 17.43
N ALA A 187 -13.14 -1.16 18.72
CA ALA A 187 -12.64 -2.40 19.34
C ALA A 187 -13.16 -3.68 18.68
N TRP A 188 -14.43 -3.70 18.26
CA TRP A 188 -15.03 -4.86 17.57
C TRP A 188 -14.38 -5.14 16.22
N MET A 189 -13.98 -4.10 15.49
CA MET A 189 -13.35 -4.22 14.18
C MET A 189 -11.92 -4.73 14.33
N LEU A 190 -11.19 -4.22 15.32
CA LEU A 190 -9.87 -4.74 15.69
C LEU A 190 -9.94 -6.22 16.12
N ALA A 191 -10.95 -6.59 16.91
CA ALA A 191 -11.17 -7.98 17.31
C ALA A 191 -11.47 -8.88 16.11
N ALA A 192 -12.31 -8.44 15.17
CA ALA A 192 -12.58 -9.17 13.93
C ALA A 192 -11.31 -9.33 13.07
N ALA A 193 -10.53 -8.27 12.88
CA ALA A 193 -9.28 -8.32 12.13
C ALA A 193 -8.26 -9.29 12.77
N ARG A 194 -8.14 -9.29 14.10
CA ARG A 194 -7.28 -10.24 14.84
C ARG A 194 -7.76 -11.68 14.73
N ARG A 195 -9.08 -11.93 14.77
CA ARG A 195 -9.65 -13.26 14.52
C ARG A 195 -9.36 -13.76 13.11
N LEU A 196 -9.27 -12.86 12.13
CA LEU A 196 -8.92 -13.18 10.74
C LEU A 196 -7.40 -13.26 10.49
N ALA A 197 -6.55 -13.02 11.49
CA ALA A 197 -5.10 -13.01 11.31
C ALA A 197 -4.53 -14.35 10.82
N PHE A 198 -5.20 -15.48 11.11
CA PHE A 198 -4.80 -16.81 10.62
C PHE A 198 -4.79 -16.90 9.09
N THR A 199 -5.61 -16.09 8.41
CA THR A 199 -5.62 -16.01 6.93
C THR A 199 -4.34 -15.38 6.37
N ARG A 200 -3.55 -14.74 7.25
CA ARG A 200 -2.39 -13.94 6.90
C ARG A 200 -2.68 -12.82 5.88
N SER A 201 -3.94 -12.40 5.77
CA SER A 201 -4.37 -11.32 4.90
C SER A 201 -3.64 -10.02 5.26
N PRO A 202 -3.05 -9.30 4.28
CA PRO A 202 -2.46 -8.00 4.53
C PRO A 202 -3.42 -7.01 5.19
N ILE A 203 -4.70 -7.04 4.81
CA ILE A 203 -5.72 -6.14 5.35
C ILE A 203 -5.95 -6.44 6.83
N ALA A 204 -6.20 -7.72 7.17
CA ALA A 204 -6.47 -8.14 8.54
C ALA A 204 -5.26 -7.89 9.46
N LEU A 205 -4.04 -8.16 8.97
CA LEU A 205 -2.82 -7.95 9.73
C LEU A 205 -2.51 -6.46 9.92
N SER A 206 -2.63 -5.64 8.87
CA SER A 206 -2.36 -4.20 8.95
C SER A 206 -3.35 -3.52 9.89
N LEU A 207 -4.63 -3.87 9.84
CA LEU A 207 -5.64 -3.30 10.72
C LEU A 207 -5.52 -3.80 12.17
N GLY A 208 -5.46 -5.12 12.36
CA GLY A 208 -5.49 -5.74 13.69
C GLY A 208 -4.24 -5.48 14.53
N TYR A 209 -3.13 -5.14 13.88
CA TYR A 209 -1.81 -4.96 14.48
C TYR A 209 -1.10 -3.66 14.07
N HIS A 210 -1.84 -2.63 13.62
CA HIS A 210 -1.31 -1.32 13.24
C HIS A 210 -0.39 -0.70 14.31
N GLU A 211 -0.84 -0.71 15.57
CA GLU A 211 -0.07 -0.20 16.71
C GLU A 211 1.23 -0.98 16.93
N ARG A 212 1.21 -2.30 16.70
CA ARG A 212 2.43 -3.11 16.79
C ARG A 212 3.39 -2.78 15.64
N HIS A 213 2.85 -2.54 14.46
CA HIS A 213 3.64 -2.11 13.31
C HIS A 213 4.36 -0.79 13.60
N HIS A 214 3.70 0.20 14.22
CA HIS A 214 4.33 1.43 14.69
C HIS A 214 5.51 1.20 15.64
N ARG A 215 5.40 0.21 16.54
CA ARG A 215 6.47 -0.14 17.50
C ARG A 215 7.62 -0.91 16.87
N ILE A 216 7.35 -1.73 15.86
CA ILE A 216 8.34 -2.62 15.23
C ILE A 216 8.20 -2.55 13.70
N PRO A 217 8.53 -1.41 13.07
CA PRO A 217 8.23 -1.16 11.66
C PRO A 217 9.03 -2.07 10.70
N ASN A 218 10.18 -2.57 11.14
CA ASN A 218 11.03 -3.49 10.36
C ASN A 218 10.60 -4.96 10.45
N LEU A 219 9.47 -5.27 11.09
CA LEU A 219 8.86 -6.59 11.10
C LEU A 219 7.91 -6.73 9.90
N PRO A 220 8.08 -7.74 9.03
CA PRO A 220 7.22 -7.95 7.88
C PRO A 220 5.76 -8.06 8.30
N CYS A 221 4.87 -7.47 7.51
CA CYS A 221 3.44 -7.47 7.76
C CYS A 221 2.91 -8.89 8.03
N SER A 222 3.42 -9.89 7.30
CA SER A 222 3.09 -11.31 7.42
C SER A 222 3.38 -11.93 8.81
N ARG A 223 4.17 -11.24 9.65
CA ARG A 223 4.63 -11.70 10.97
C ARG A 223 4.07 -10.87 12.13
N LEU A 224 3.27 -9.82 11.87
CA LEU A 224 2.73 -8.94 12.91
C LEU A 224 1.88 -9.68 13.96
N ALA A 225 1.27 -10.81 13.61
CA ALA A 225 0.49 -11.62 14.54
C ALA A 225 1.33 -12.62 15.37
N LEU A 226 2.59 -12.87 15.00
CA LEU A 226 3.45 -13.84 15.69
C LEU A 226 4.00 -13.24 17.00
N PRO A 227 4.27 -14.02 18.05
CA PRO A 227 4.96 -13.53 19.24
C PRO A 227 6.29 -12.84 18.89
N SER A 228 6.67 -11.79 19.62
CA SER A 228 7.99 -11.17 19.43
C SER A 228 9.07 -12.17 19.82
N PRO A 229 10.18 -12.28 19.08
CA PRO A 229 11.26 -13.22 19.38
C PRO A 229 11.89 -12.98 20.76
N ASP A 230 11.76 -11.78 21.33
CA ASP A 230 12.30 -11.40 22.65
C ASP A 230 11.41 -11.84 23.84
N ARG A 231 10.49 -12.80 23.63
CA ARG A 231 9.65 -13.42 24.68
C ARG A 231 9.59 -14.94 24.53
N ALA A 232 10.76 -15.56 24.36
CA ALA A 232 10.96 -17.00 24.56
C ALA A 232 12.09 -17.20 25.57
#